data_AF-A0A5K0ZEQ8-F1
#
_entry.id   AF-A0A5K0ZEQ8-F1
#
_cell.length_a   1.000
_cell.length_b   1.000
_cell.length_c   1.000
_cell.angle_alpha   90.00
_cell.angle_beta   90.00
_cell.angle_gamma   90.00
#
_symmetry.space_group_name_H-M   'P 1'
#
loop_
_entity.id
_entity.type
_entity.pdbx_description
1 polymer ?
#
loop_
_entity_poly.entity_id
_entity_poly.type
_entity_poly.pdbx_seq_one_letter_code
_entity_poly.pdbx_strand_id
1 'polypeptide(L)' 'MEANRNSTAFSWLLLLLLSHLCLWMKVQSTEMPSVQFKAVNLGGWLVTEGWITPSLFDDRIYNNDLL' A
#
# COMPACT_ATOMS: atom_id res chain seq x y z
N MET A 1 -25.40 47.84 -7.91
CA MET A 1 -23.92 47.86 -7.86
C MET A 1 -23.35 46.90 -6.81
N GLU A 2 -24.14 46.50 -5.79
CA GLU A 2 -23.77 45.49 -4.78
C GLU A 2 -23.49 44.08 -5.36
N ALA A 3 -24.29 43.65 -6.34
CA ALA A 3 -24.25 42.31 -6.94
C ALA A 3 -22.97 41.99 -7.76
N ASN A 4 -22.13 42.98 -8.04
CA ASN A 4 -20.83 42.79 -8.68
C ASN A 4 -19.71 42.65 -7.62
N ARG A 5 -19.89 43.33 -6.48
CA ARG A 5 -18.94 43.32 -5.35
C ARG A 5 -18.95 41.98 -4.61
N ASN A 6 -20.12 41.38 -4.42
CA ASN A 6 -20.24 40.05 -3.82
C ASN A 6 -19.76 38.93 -4.77
N SER A 7 -19.95 39.07 -6.07
CA SER A 7 -19.49 38.13 -7.10
C SER A 7 -17.95 38.11 -7.20
N THR A 8 -17.33 39.28 -7.20
CA THR A 8 -15.86 39.40 -7.18
C THR A 8 -15.27 38.88 -5.87
N ALA A 9 -15.87 39.18 -4.72
CA ALA A 9 -15.44 38.63 -3.42
C ALA A 9 -15.54 37.09 -3.37
N PHE A 10 -16.61 36.51 -3.92
CA PHE A 10 -16.77 35.05 -4.01
C PHE A 10 -15.70 34.42 -4.91
N SER A 11 -15.35 35.08 -6.02
CA SER A 11 -14.26 34.66 -6.91
C SER A 11 -12.91 34.63 -6.19
N TRP A 12 -12.56 35.68 -5.43
CA TRP A 12 -11.32 35.70 -4.64
C TRP A 12 -11.29 34.64 -3.56
N LEU A 13 -12.42 34.40 -2.87
CA LEU A 13 -12.54 33.35 -1.87
C LEU A 13 -12.32 31.97 -2.50
N LEU A 14 -12.91 31.70 -3.66
CA LEU A 14 -12.74 30.45 -4.39
C LEU A 14 -11.27 30.23 -4.80
N LEU A 15 -10.59 31.29 -5.26
CA LEU A 15 -9.17 31.21 -5.62
C LEU A 15 -8.27 30.94 -4.41
N LEU A 16 -8.58 31.51 -3.24
CA LEU A 16 -7.86 31.24 -1.99
C LEU A 16 -8.10 29.82 -1.48
N LEU A 17 -9.32 29.30 -1.59
CA LEU A 17 -9.63 27.91 -1.23
C LEU A 17 -8.92 26.92 -2.16
N LEU A 18 -8.90 27.20 -3.46
CA LEU A 18 -8.23 26.35 -4.45
C LEU A 18 -6.71 26.37 -4.29
N SER A 19 -6.12 27.52 -3.93
CA SER A 19 -4.68 27.62 -3.65
C SER A 19 -4.28 26.86 -2.40
N HIS A 20 -5.06 26.95 -1.32
CA HIS A 20 -4.84 26.18 -0.09
C HIS A 20 -4.98 24.68 -0.32
N LEU A 21 -5.99 24.25 -1.09
CA LEU A 21 -6.16 22.83 -1.46
C LEU A 21 -4.96 22.33 -2.27
N CYS A 22 -4.47 23.12 -3.23
CA CYS A 22 -3.31 22.77 -4.05
C CYS A 22 -2.02 22.66 -3.21
N LEU A 23 -1.85 23.52 -2.20
CA LEU A 23 -0.73 23.44 -1.26
C LEU A 23 -0.81 22.21 -0.36
N TRP A 24 -2.02 21.80 0.05
CA TRP A 24 -2.23 20.54 0.80
C TRP A 24 -1.89 19.30 -0.03
N MET A 25 -2.22 19.30 -1.33
CA MET A 25 -1.90 18.17 -2.21
C MET A 25 -0.40 17.98 -2.45
N LYS A 26 0.40 19.06 -2.37
CA LYS A 26 1.86 18.98 -2.56
C LYS A 26 2.63 18.31 -1.40
N VAL A 27 1.95 17.96 -0.31
CA VAL A 27 2.58 17.45 0.93
C VAL A 27 2.94 15.94 0.87
N GLN A 28 2.65 15.20 -0.20
CA GLN A 28 2.83 13.73 -0.20
C GLN A 28 3.59 13.14 -1.40
N SER A 29 4.77 13.67 -1.69
CA SER A 29 5.77 12.95 -2.49
C SER A 29 7.00 12.68 -1.63
N THR A 30 6.85 11.81 -0.63
CA THR A 30 8.02 11.18 0.00
C THR A 30 8.46 10.07 -0.95
N GLU A 31 9.46 10.35 -1.77
CA GLU A 31 10.22 9.31 -2.47
C GLU A 31 10.73 8.35 -1.39
N MET A 32 10.05 7.21 -1.21
CA MET A 32 10.57 6.20 -0.30
C MET A 32 11.91 5.76 -0.87
N PRO A 33 12.99 5.76 -0.07
CA PRO A 33 14.25 5.21 -0.54
C PRO A 33 13.96 3.81 -1.08
N SER A 34 14.50 3.49 -2.26
CA SER A 34 14.38 2.17 -2.87
C SER A 34 15.19 1.16 -2.06
N VAL A 35 14.68 0.84 -0.87
CA VAL A 35 15.27 -0.12 0.04
C VAL A 35 15.01 -1.51 -0.55
N GLN A 36 16.09 -2.16 -0.97
CA GLN A 36 16.03 -3.57 -1.32
C GLN A 36 15.96 -4.36 -0.01
N PHE A 37 14.80 -4.96 0.26
CA PHE A 37 14.63 -5.82 1.42
C PHE A 37 15.19 -7.22 1.13
N LYS A 38 16.10 -7.69 1.98
CA LYS A 38 16.53 -9.08 2.00
C LYS A 38 15.82 -9.78 3.16
N ALA A 39 14.85 -10.62 2.82
CA ALA A 39 14.06 -11.40 3.77
C ALA A 39 14.06 -12.88 3.36
N VAL A 40 13.63 -13.74 4.28
CA VAL A 40 13.46 -15.17 4.05
C VAL A 40 12.06 -15.59 4.46
N ASN A 41 11.50 -16.57 3.75
CA ASN A 41 10.24 -17.18 4.13
C ASN A 41 10.48 -18.20 5.25
N LEU A 42 9.59 -18.23 6.23
CA LEU A 42 9.58 -19.25 7.29
C LEU A 42 8.66 -20.41 6.90
N GLY A 43 8.93 -20.99 5.73
CA GLY A 43 8.20 -22.15 5.22
C GLY A 43 8.33 -23.34 6.17
N GLY A 44 7.27 -24.15 6.27
CA GLY A 44 7.23 -25.28 7.22
C GLY A 44 6.92 -24.89 8.67
N TRP A 45 6.67 -23.61 8.99
CA TRP A 45 6.37 -23.19 10.37
C TRP A 45 4.89 -23.37 10.73
N LEU A 46 3.99 -22.60 10.12
CA LEU A 46 2.55 -22.66 10.42
C LEU A 46 1.81 -23.69 9.57
N VAL A 47 2.39 -24.06 8.43
CA VAL A 47 1.86 -25.04 7.49
C VAL A 47 3.00 -25.96 7.10
N THR A 48 2.77 -27.26 7.22
CA THR A 48 3.71 -28.30 6.79
C THR A 48 3.50 -28.59 5.31
N GLU A 49 4.55 -28.45 4.52
CA GLU A 49 4.57 -28.75 3.08
C GLU A 49 5.48 -29.96 2.85
N GLY A 50 5.05 -30.91 2.02
CA GLY A 50 5.76 -32.17 1.80
C GLY A 50 7.16 -31.99 1.21
N TRP A 51 7.36 -31.02 0.33
CA TRP A 51 8.69 -30.72 -0.22
C TRP A 51 9.62 -29.98 0.76
N ILE A 52 9.09 -29.27 1.77
CA ILE A 52 9.90 -28.56 2.78
C ILE A 52 10.35 -29.52 3.88
N THR A 53 9.47 -30.44 4.29
CA THR A 53 9.78 -31.44 5.31
C THR A 53 9.23 -32.83 4.91
N PRO A 54 9.88 -33.52 3.95
CA PRO A 54 9.39 -34.79 3.39
C PRO A 54 9.22 -35.89 4.44
N SER A 55 10.11 -35.91 5.44
CA SER A 55 10.13 -36.91 6.50
C SER A 55 8.87 -36.97 7.36
N LEU A 56 8.04 -35.91 7.37
CA LEU A 56 6.74 -35.94 8.04
C LEU A 56 5.68 -36.75 7.27
N PHE A 57 5.90 -36.94 5.96
CA PHE A 57 4.93 -37.53 5.03
C PHE A 57 5.38 -38.89 4.48
N ASP A 58 6.70 -39.16 4.47
CA ASP A 58 7.32 -40.40 3.93
C ASP A 58 6.69 -41.71 4.46
N ASP A 59 6.35 -41.76 5.76
CA ASP A 59 5.80 -42.97 6.39
C ASP A 59 4.27 -43.00 6.51
N ARG A 60 3.59 -41.87 6.27
CA ARG A 60 2.16 -41.70 6.57
C ARG A 60 1.27 -41.53 5.35
N ILE A 61 1.83 -41.18 4.20
CA ILE A 61 1.06 -40.95 2.97
C ILE A 61 1.63 -41.83 1.85
N TYR A 62 1.02 -43.00 1.69
CA TYR A 62 1.46 -44.03 0.75
C TYR A 62 1.52 -43.60 -0.73
N ASN A 63 0.74 -42.58 -1.09
CA ASN A 63 0.46 -42.27 -2.49
C ASN A 63 1.37 -41.17 -3.07
N ASN A 64 2.31 -40.62 -2.30
CA ASN A 64 3.20 -39.52 -2.68
C ASN A 64 2.49 -38.26 -3.23
N ASP A 65 1.17 -38.14 -3.09
CA ASP A 65 0.37 -37.05 -3.68
C ASP A 65 0.67 -35.66 -3.08
N LEU A 66 1.40 -35.59 -1.95
CA LEU A 66 1.75 -34.35 -1.23
C LEU A 66 3.23 -33.96 -1.34
N LEU A 67 4.02 -34.71 -2.11
CA LEU A 67 5.41 -34.41 -2.46
C LEU A 67 5.46 -33.68 -3.81
#